data_AF-A0A941XUW0-F1
#
_entry.id   AF-A0A941XUW0-F1
#
_cell.length_a   1.000
_cell.length_b   1.000
_cell.length_c   1.000
_cell.angle_alpha   90.00
_cell.angle_beta   90.00
_cell.angle_gamma   90.00
#
_symmetry.space_group_name_H-M   'P 1'
#
loop_
_entity.id
_entity.type
_entity.pdbx_description
1 polymer ?
#
loop_
_entity_poly.entity_id
_entity_poly.type
_entity_poly.pdbx_seq_one_letter_code
_entity_poly.pdbx_strand_id
1 'polypeptide(L)'
;MAITDKKIGSWTNPVVNEADQPQRTAAEMKAIFDANSNQIKAAFNAVIDELVGTGGAGNVGNGAFGEIPAGTVAAQLAALLNMLGSYPSSSDIKGIRLSADNKIEVTLDGTTWKPTAQTGDPVTDLGALPVAADIQDADGFLMYDASEMKNKRTLWSKIKEAIGAVFAAGTVGDKYTISLEPGTADNTASIIRIKENATGNTRVLIAANTADGNNEVSQIVLRDGTNVGKVNIQCNTAGAKGIRITDGNNVERIKLHHTTTGDKCIFEIKDASGNDITRQVIGAAPALSAPAGGTASLTLADNTEYRFTSAVTSLTLTFPSGNFDCWLKFTTGSSITVTFPSGTKYAGGAPTFEASKTYEMSIKDGVVICAEVTTE
;
A
#
# COMPACT_ATOMS: atom_id res chain seq x y z
N MET A 1 -48.27 -21.79 -72.17
CA MET A 1 -49.14 -22.06 -71.01
C MET A 1 -48.21 -22.43 -69.87
N ALA A 2 -48.47 -21.97 -68.66
CA ALA A 2 -47.66 -22.39 -67.52
C ALA A 2 -47.84 -23.89 -67.26
N ILE A 3 -46.84 -24.58 -66.72
CA ILE A 3 -46.96 -26.00 -66.34
C ILE A 3 -48.11 -26.23 -65.34
N THR A 4 -48.46 -25.20 -64.56
CA THR A 4 -49.62 -25.16 -63.67
C THR A 4 -50.95 -25.27 -64.40
N ASP A 5 -51.01 -24.83 -65.66
CA ASP A 5 -52.21 -24.89 -66.50
C ASP A 5 -52.47 -26.33 -67.01
N LYS A 6 -51.49 -27.23 -66.87
CA LYS A 6 -51.63 -28.67 -67.20
C LYS A 6 -52.19 -29.49 -66.05
N LYS A 7 -52.36 -28.89 -64.87
CA LYS A 7 -52.94 -29.55 -63.70
C LYS A 7 -54.42 -29.84 -63.98
N ILE A 8 -54.83 -31.07 -63.69
CA ILE A 8 -56.26 -31.43 -63.65
C ILE A 8 -56.88 -30.73 -62.43
N GLY A 9 -57.52 -29.58 -62.64
CA GLY A 9 -58.23 -28.85 -61.58
C GLY A 9 -59.56 -29.47 -61.18
N SER A 10 -60.17 -30.23 -62.10
CA SER A 10 -61.44 -30.93 -61.92
C SER A 10 -61.55 -32.07 -62.92
N TRP A 11 -62.11 -33.21 -62.52
CA TRP A 11 -62.41 -34.33 -63.41
C TRP A 11 -63.64 -34.04 -64.25
N THR A 12 -63.67 -34.53 -65.48
CA THR A 12 -64.88 -34.42 -66.32
C THR A 12 -65.98 -35.34 -65.81
N ASN A 13 -65.61 -36.56 -65.39
CA ASN A 13 -66.52 -37.53 -64.78
C ASN A 13 -65.92 -38.06 -63.45
N PRO A 14 -65.97 -37.26 -62.37
CA PRO A 14 -65.39 -37.64 -61.08
C PRO A 14 -66.07 -38.90 -60.56
N VAL A 15 -65.30 -39.98 -60.39
CA VAL A 15 -65.79 -41.25 -59.81
C VAL A 15 -66.39 -41.03 -58.41
N VAL A 16 -65.89 -40.04 -57.67
CA VAL A 16 -66.40 -39.67 -56.34
C VAL A 16 -67.85 -39.14 -56.34
N ASN A 17 -68.37 -38.75 -57.50
CA ASN A 17 -69.76 -38.31 -57.64
C ASN A 17 -70.69 -39.46 -58.06
N GLU A 18 -70.17 -40.66 -58.31
CA GLU A 18 -71.02 -41.83 -58.53
C GLU A 18 -71.71 -42.22 -57.22
N ALA A 19 -72.95 -42.72 -57.33
CA ALA A 19 -73.67 -43.25 -56.18
C ALA A 19 -72.95 -44.47 -55.60
N ASP A 20 -73.15 -44.75 -54.31
CA ASP A 20 -72.56 -45.91 -53.63
C ASP A 20 -72.97 -47.25 -54.30
N GLN A 21 -74.13 -47.26 -54.97
CA GLN A 21 -74.60 -48.34 -55.84
C GLN A 21 -75.12 -47.79 -57.18
N PRO A 22 -74.22 -47.49 -58.14
CA PRO A 22 -74.59 -46.91 -59.41
C PRO A 22 -75.45 -47.89 -60.21
N GLN A 23 -76.65 -47.46 -60.63
CA GLN A 23 -77.54 -48.25 -61.50
C GLN A 23 -77.09 -48.17 -62.95
N ARG A 24 -75.90 -48.69 -63.23
CA ARG A 24 -75.25 -48.70 -64.54
C ARG A 24 -74.70 -50.09 -64.85
N THR A 25 -74.50 -50.38 -66.12
CA THR A 25 -73.82 -51.60 -66.56
C THR A 25 -72.33 -51.57 -66.18
N ALA A 26 -71.70 -52.74 -66.10
CA ALA A 26 -70.25 -52.84 -65.90
C ALA A 26 -69.45 -52.10 -67.00
N ALA A 27 -69.98 -52.07 -68.23
CA ALA A 27 -69.37 -51.35 -69.35
C ALA A 27 -69.39 -49.83 -69.15
N GLU A 28 -70.50 -49.28 -68.68
CA GLU A 28 -70.64 -47.85 -68.37
C GLU A 28 -69.76 -47.44 -67.18
N MET A 29 -69.71 -48.27 -66.13
CA MET A 29 -68.79 -48.04 -65.00
C MET A 29 -67.33 -48.06 -65.45
N LYS A 30 -66.95 -49.04 -66.29
CA LYS A 30 -65.61 -49.09 -66.86
C LYS A 30 -65.28 -47.82 -67.65
N ALA A 31 -66.22 -47.32 -68.45
CA ALA A 31 -66.03 -46.10 -69.24
C ALA A 31 -65.75 -44.86 -68.36
N ILE A 32 -66.39 -44.76 -67.19
CA ILE A 32 -66.17 -43.66 -66.23
C ILE A 32 -64.76 -43.75 -65.61
N PHE A 33 -64.34 -44.94 -65.17
CA PHE A 33 -62.99 -45.16 -64.64
C PHE A 33 -61.90 -44.94 -65.71
N ASP A 34 -62.12 -45.44 -66.93
CA ASP A 34 -61.22 -45.24 -68.06
C ASP A 34 -61.12 -43.75 -68.45
N ALA A 35 -62.22 -42.99 -68.37
CA ALA A 35 -62.23 -41.56 -68.69
C ALA A 35 -61.27 -40.76 -67.79
N ASN A 36 -61.31 -40.96 -66.47
CA ASN A 36 -60.37 -40.30 -65.56
C ASN A 36 -58.93 -40.76 -65.81
N SER A 37 -58.72 -42.06 -66.05
CA SER A 37 -57.40 -42.60 -66.38
C SER A 37 -56.82 -41.99 -67.68
N ASN A 38 -57.66 -41.79 -68.68
CA ASN A 38 -57.29 -41.14 -69.94
C ASN A 38 -57.00 -39.65 -69.76
N GLN A 39 -57.74 -38.95 -68.90
CA GLN A 39 -57.44 -37.55 -68.53
C GLN A 39 -56.07 -37.44 -67.86
N ILE A 40 -55.71 -38.36 -66.96
CA ILE A 40 -54.37 -38.43 -66.35
C ILE A 40 -53.30 -38.61 -67.42
N LYS A 41 -53.48 -39.60 -68.29
CA LYS A 41 -52.53 -39.91 -69.36
C LYS A 41 -52.28 -38.70 -70.26
N ALA A 42 -53.34 -38.01 -70.67
CA ALA A 42 -53.24 -36.82 -71.50
C ALA A 42 -52.54 -35.67 -70.79
N ALA A 43 -52.90 -35.37 -69.53
CA ALA A 43 -52.27 -34.32 -68.74
C ALA A 43 -50.79 -34.61 -68.48
N PHE A 44 -50.45 -35.86 -68.16
CA PHE A 44 -49.07 -36.28 -67.93
C PHE A 44 -48.21 -36.18 -69.20
N ASN A 45 -48.71 -36.65 -70.34
CA ASN A 45 -48.01 -36.49 -71.62
C ASN A 45 -47.83 -35.02 -71.98
N ALA A 46 -48.83 -34.17 -71.73
CA ALA A 46 -48.71 -32.73 -71.96
C ALA A 46 -47.64 -32.06 -71.07
N VAL A 47 -47.42 -32.55 -69.84
CA VAL A 47 -46.31 -32.11 -68.99
C VAL A 47 -44.97 -32.56 -69.57
N ILE A 48 -44.87 -33.80 -70.05
CA ILE A 48 -43.64 -34.31 -70.71
C ILE A 48 -43.31 -33.48 -71.95
N ASP A 49 -44.29 -33.27 -72.83
CA ASP A 49 -44.11 -32.52 -74.07
C ASP A 49 -43.65 -31.08 -73.80
N GLU A 50 -44.21 -30.43 -72.77
CA GLU A 50 -43.80 -29.09 -72.35
C GLU A 50 -42.36 -29.09 -71.81
N LEU A 51 -41.97 -30.10 -71.01
CA LEU A 51 -40.60 -30.19 -70.46
C LEU A 51 -39.55 -30.49 -71.54
N VAL A 52 -39.89 -31.31 -72.54
CA VAL A 52 -39.00 -31.68 -73.67
C VAL A 52 -38.98 -30.61 -74.76
N GLY A 53 -40.02 -29.78 -74.84
CA GLY A 53 -40.14 -28.68 -75.79
C GLY A 53 -39.08 -27.58 -75.62
N THR A 54 -38.95 -26.73 -76.63
CA THR A 54 -37.99 -25.61 -76.62
C THR A 54 -38.26 -24.68 -75.44
N GLY A 55 -37.29 -24.55 -74.53
CA GLY A 55 -37.40 -23.71 -73.33
C GLY A 55 -38.06 -24.40 -72.12
N GLY A 56 -38.60 -25.62 -72.27
CA GLY A 56 -39.29 -26.37 -71.23
C GLY A 56 -38.46 -26.59 -69.97
N ALA A 57 -37.43 -27.43 -70.07
CA ALA A 57 -36.47 -27.67 -68.99
C ALA A 57 -35.74 -26.39 -68.52
N GLY A 58 -35.54 -25.42 -69.42
CA GLY A 58 -34.88 -24.14 -69.09
C GLY A 58 -35.70 -23.22 -68.19
N ASN A 59 -37.01 -23.41 -68.16
CA ASN A 59 -37.94 -22.66 -67.31
C ASN A 59 -38.17 -23.33 -65.95
N VAL A 60 -37.56 -24.50 -65.71
CA VAL A 60 -37.59 -25.13 -64.38
C VAL A 60 -36.77 -24.28 -63.42
N GLY A 61 -37.34 -24.02 -62.26
CA GLY A 61 -36.78 -23.13 -61.26
C GLY A 61 -37.16 -23.59 -59.86
N ASN A 62 -36.56 -22.93 -58.87
CA ASN A 62 -36.84 -23.17 -57.46
C ASN A 62 -37.27 -21.87 -56.76
N GLY A 63 -37.77 -22.01 -55.53
CA GLY A 63 -37.93 -20.87 -54.63
C GLY A 63 -36.60 -20.18 -54.33
N ALA A 64 -36.68 -19.00 -53.71
CA ALA A 64 -35.48 -18.29 -53.25
C ALA A 64 -34.70 -19.13 -52.24
N PHE A 65 -33.37 -19.06 -52.29
CA PHE A 65 -32.48 -19.76 -51.37
C PHE A 65 -31.50 -18.76 -50.74
N GLY A 66 -31.76 -18.38 -49.49
CA GLY A 66 -30.99 -17.32 -48.82
C GLY A 66 -31.10 -16.00 -49.60
N GLU A 67 -29.94 -15.45 -50.00
CA GLU A 67 -29.83 -14.20 -50.77
C GLU A 67 -30.01 -14.40 -52.28
N ILE A 68 -30.10 -15.64 -52.76
CA ILE A 68 -30.34 -15.94 -54.19
C ILE A 68 -31.85 -15.87 -54.46
N PRO A 69 -32.33 -14.95 -55.34
CA PRO A 69 -33.76 -14.80 -55.63
C PRO A 69 -34.39 -16.06 -56.26
N ALA A 70 -35.71 -16.19 -56.16
CA ALA A 70 -36.44 -17.22 -56.90
C ALA A 70 -36.33 -16.99 -58.42
N GLY A 71 -36.24 -18.06 -59.19
CA GLY A 71 -36.10 -17.97 -60.65
C GLY A 71 -35.80 -19.32 -61.29
N THR A 72 -35.53 -19.32 -62.59
CA THR A 72 -35.05 -20.53 -63.28
C THR A 72 -33.70 -20.96 -62.70
N VAL A 73 -33.37 -22.25 -62.79
CA VAL A 73 -32.07 -22.77 -62.32
C VAL A 73 -30.91 -21.98 -62.94
N ALA A 74 -31.02 -21.60 -64.22
CA ALA A 74 -30.01 -20.77 -64.90
C ALA A 74 -29.88 -19.36 -64.29
N ALA A 75 -31.00 -18.70 -63.99
CA ALA A 75 -31.00 -17.38 -63.35
C ALA A 75 -30.43 -17.44 -61.92
N GLN A 76 -30.78 -18.49 -61.16
CA GLN A 76 -30.26 -18.69 -59.81
C GLN A 76 -28.75 -19.00 -59.81
N LEU A 77 -28.27 -19.78 -60.79
CA LEU A 77 -26.83 -20.05 -60.96
C LEU A 77 -26.05 -18.78 -61.34
N ALA A 78 -26.64 -17.93 -62.19
CA ALA A 78 -26.04 -16.63 -62.54
C ALA A 78 -25.98 -15.69 -61.34
N ALA A 79 -27.02 -15.63 -60.51
CA ALA A 79 -27.02 -14.87 -59.27
C ALA A 79 -25.98 -15.38 -58.27
N LEU A 80 -25.84 -16.71 -58.13
CA LEU A 80 -24.79 -17.32 -57.31
C LEU A 80 -23.39 -16.96 -57.81
N LEU A 81 -23.16 -17.02 -59.12
CA LEU A 81 -21.89 -16.63 -59.72
C LEU A 81 -21.57 -15.15 -59.45
N ASN A 82 -22.56 -14.27 -59.53
CA ASN A 82 -22.37 -12.85 -59.23
C ASN A 82 -22.05 -12.62 -57.75
N MET A 83 -22.73 -13.32 -56.84
CA MET A 83 -22.43 -13.29 -55.41
C MET A 83 -21.00 -13.76 -55.12
N LEU A 84 -20.57 -14.85 -55.75
CA LEU A 84 -19.20 -15.34 -55.66
C LEU A 84 -18.18 -14.32 -56.19
N GLY A 85 -18.51 -13.60 -57.26
CA GLY A 85 -17.67 -12.53 -57.82
C GLY A 85 -17.61 -11.25 -56.98
N SER A 86 -18.57 -11.04 -56.08
CA SER A 86 -18.59 -9.87 -55.17
C SER A 86 -17.69 -10.03 -53.94
N TYR A 87 -17.27 -11.26 -53.63
CA TYR A 87 -16.31 -11.46 -52.55
C TYR A 87 -14.97 -10.81 -52.90
N PRO A 88 -14.25 -10.24 -51.90
CA PRO A 88 -12.93 -9.69 -52.11
C PRO A 88 -12.03 -10.74 -52.79
N SER A 89 -11.64 -10.48 -54.03
CA SER A 89 -10.73 -11.32 -54.79
C SER A 89 -9.43 -10.57 -55.00
N SER A 90 -8.33 -11.30 -54.91
CA SER A 90 -7.03 -10.82 -55.37
C SER A 90 -6.89 -11.18 -56.84
N SER A 91 -6.37 -10.26 -57.67
CA SER A 91 -6.04 -10.56 -59.07
C SER A 91 -5.03 -11.71 -59.16
N ASP A 92 -4.19 -11.83 -58.14
CA ASP A 92 -3.01 -12.67 -58.13
C ASP A 92 -3.28 -13.99 -57.42
N ILE A 93 -4.07 -14.00 -56.33
CA ILE A 93 -4.36 -15.23 -55.56
C ILE A 93 -5.60 -15.92 -56.14
N LYS A 94 -5.39 -17.11 -56.71
CA LYS A 94 -6.43 -17.96 -57.32
C LYS A 94 -6.99 -19.01 -56.36
N GLY A 95 -6.36 -19.26 -55.23
CA GLY A 95 -6.85 -20.17 -54.20
C GLY A 95 -6.06 -20.11 -52.90
N ILE A 96 -6.73 -20.46 -51.79
CA ILE A 96 -6.15 -20.56 -50.45
C ILE A 96 -6.52 -21.93 -49.88
N ARG A 97 -5.57 -22.63 -49.25
CA ARG A 97 -5.81 -23.90 -48.56
C ARG A 97 -4.87 -24.09 -47.37
N LEU A 98 -5.09 -25.16 -46.61
CA LEU A 98 -4.11 -25.68 -45.66
C LEU A 98 -3.29 -26.80 -46.31
N SER A 99 -1.97 -26.79 -46.09
CA SER A 99 -1.09 -27.91 -46.46
C SER A 99 -1.31 -29.11 -45.54
N ALA A 100 -0.67 -30.24 -45.85
CA ALA A 100 -0.68 -31.42 -44.99
C ALA A 100 -0.12 -31.16 -43.58
N ASP A 101 0.69 -30.11 -43.42
CA ASP A 101 1.29 -29.68 -42.15
C ASP A 101 0.50 -28.54 -41.48
N ASN A 102 -0.77 -28.32 -41.87
CA ASN A 102 -1.66 -27.26 -41.37
C ASN A 102 -1.15 -25.82 -41.57
N LYS A 103 -0.28 -25.57 -42.56
CA LYS A 103 0.16 -24.21 -42.92
C LYS A 103 -0.69 -23.63 -44.04
N ILE A 104 -0.85 -22.31 -44.06
CA ILE A 104 -1.64 -21.64 -45.11
C ILE A 104 -0.81 -21.53 -46.39
N GLU A 105 -1.32 -22.12 -47.48
CA GLU A 105 -0.75 -22.01 -48.83
C GLU A 105 -1.68 -21.24 -49.76
N VAL A 106 -1.08 -20.52 -50.70
CA VAL A 106 -1.77 -19.81 -51.78
C VAL A 106 -1.32 -20.35 -53.13
N THR A 107 -2.22 -20.31 -54.12
CA THR A 107 -1.86 -20.54 -55.52
C THR A 107 -2.15 -19.28 -56.33
N LEU A 108 -1.25 -18.94 -57.26
CA LEU A 108 -1.42 -17.79 -58.16
C LEU A 108 -1.80 -18.21 -59.59
N ASP A 109 -1.57 -19.47 -59.92
CA ASP A 109 -1.82 -20.07 -61.24
C ASP A 109 -2.92 -21.15 -61.20
N GLY A 110 -3.47 -21.43 -60.02
CA GLY A 110 -4.47 -22.48 -59.79
C GLY A 110 -3.93 -23.90 -59.76
N THR A 111 -2.62 -24.10 -59.97
CA THR A 111 -1.99 -25.43 -60.08
C THR A 111 -0.83 -25.62 -59.12
N THR A 112 0.01 -24.61 -58.95
CA THR A 112 1.15 -24.59 -58.03
C THR A 112 0.74 -23.92 -56.73
N TRP A 113 0.83 -24.67 -55.63
CA TRP A 113 0.57 -24.17 -54.29
C TRP A 113 1.89 -23.83 -53.61
N LYS A 114 1.99 -22.60 -53.12
CA LYS A 114 3.15 -22.10 -52.41
C LYS A 114 2.73 -21.71 -51.01
N PRO A 115 3.52 -22.04 -49.97
CA PRO A 115 3.31 -21.47 -48.65
C PRO A 115 3.23 -19.96 -48.76
N THR A 116 2.25 -19.36 -48.07
CA THR A 116 2.42 -17.97 -47.66
C THR A 116 3.71 -17.91 -46.84
N ALA A 117 4.42 -16.78 -46.82
CA ALA A 117 5.70 -16.66 -46.10
C ALA A 117 5.49 -16.93 -44.60
N GLN A 118 5.44 -18.22 -44.26
CA GLN A 118 5.20 -18.78 -42.96
C GLN A 118 6.42 -19.62 -42.64
N THR A 119 7.40 -18.94 -42.05
CA THR A 119 8.65 -19.47 -41.53
C THR A 119 8.45 -20.63 -40.54
N GLY A 120 7.23 -20.81 -40.01
CA GLY A 120 6.90 -21.76 -38.96
C GLY A 120 7.11 -21.18 -37.56
N ASP A 121 7.64 -19.96 -37.46
CA ASP A 121 7.68 -19.17 -36.25
C ASP A 121 6.45 -18.25 -36.19
N PRO A 122 5.52 -18.47 -35.24
CA PRO A 122 4.32 -17.65 -35.09
C PRO A 122 4.61 -16.15 -34.97
N VAL A 123 5.77 -15.76 -34.42
CA VAL A 123 6.14 -14.35 -34.20
C VAL A 123 6.46 -13.65 -35.52
N THR A 124 7.11 -14.35 -36.44
CA THR A 124 7.48 -13.81 -37.75
C THR A 124 6.30 -13.88 -38.73
N ASP A 125 5.46 -14.91 -38.60
CA ASP A 125 4.40 -15.26 -39.55
C ASP A 125 3.08 -14.50 -39.34
N LEU A 126 2.78 -14.11 -38.10
CA LEU A 126 1.60 -13.28 -37.77
C LEU A 126 1.92 -11.78 -37.72
N GLY A 127 3.20 -11.41 -37.89
CA GLY A 127 3.73 -10.15 -37.37
C GLY A 127 3.68 -10.18 -35.84
N ALA A 128 4.75 -9.72 -35.18
CA ALA A 128 4.91 -9.86 -33.72
C ALA A 128 3.61 -9.55 -32.96
N LEU A 129 2.90 -10.60 -32.53
CA LEU A 129 1.89 -10.48 -31.50
C LEU A 129 2.69 -10.18 -30.23
N PRO A 130 2.60 -8.95 -29.68
CA PRO A 130 3.43 -8.58 -28.55
C PRO A 130 3.10 -9.53 -27.39
N VAL A 131 4.06 -10.36 -27.01
CA VAL A 131 4.02 -11.04 -25.72
C VAL A 131 4.04 -9.97 -24.63
N ALA A 132 3.43 -10.23 -23.48
CA ALA A 132 3.20 -9.23 -22.42
C ALA A 132 4.46 -8.45 -21.96
N ALA A 133 5.66 -8.92 -22.30
CA ALA A 133 6.94 -8.25 -22.04
C ALA A 133 7.32 -7.15 -23.07
N ASP A 134 6.77 -7.17 -24.29
CA ASP A 134 7.10 -6.25 -25.39
C ASP A 134 6.09 -5.10 -25.58
N ILE A 135 5.01 -5.06 -24.79
CA ILE A 135 4.08 -3.93 -24.78
C ILE A 135 4.79 -2.75 -24.11
N GLN A 136 5.30 -1.81 -24.92
CA GLN A 136 5.89 -0.58 -24.40
C GLN A 136 4.79 0.36 -23.89
N ASP A 137 5.11 1.25 -22.95
CA ASP A 137 4.12 2.20 -22.37
C ASP A 137 3.46 3.16 -23.38
N ALA A 138 4.04 3.26 -24.57
CA ALA A 138 3.53 4.02 -25.70
C ALA A 138 2.49 3.23 -26.55
N ASP A 139 2.41 1.91 -26.42
CA ASP A 139 1.54 1.08 -27.23
C ASP A 139 0.12 1.06 -26.63
N GLY A 140 -0.73 1.92 -27.19
CA GLY A 140 -2.13 1.97 -26.76
C GLY A 140 -2.87 0.68 -27.10
N PHE A 141 -3.63 0.18 -26.13
CA PHE A 141 -4.56 -0.93 -26.29
C PHE A 141 -5.76 -0.47 -27.12
N LEU A 142 -6.20 -1.27 -28.09
CA LEU A 142 -7.42 -0.98 -28.85
C LEU A 142 -8.62 -1.26 -27.96
N MET A 143 -9.29 -0.21 -27.51
CA MET A 143 -10.58 -0.31 -26.81
C MET A 143 -11.69 0.14 -27.76
N TYR A 144 -12.78 -0.61 -27.76
CA TYR A 144 -13.98 -0.23 -28.50
C TYR A 144 -14.72 0.87 -27.74
N ASP A 145 -14.85 2.06 -28.35
CA ASP A 145 -15.68 3.14 -27.82
C ASP A 145 -17.12 2.93 -28.29
N ALA A 146 -17.97 2.44 -27.40
CA ALA A 146 -19.36 2.11 -27.70
C ALA A 146 -20.21 3.34 -28.06
N SER A 147 -19.79 4.56 -27.66
CA SER A 147 -20.53 5.79 -27.98
C SER A 147 -20.29 6.28 -29.42
N GLU A 148 -19.13 5.95 -29.99
CA GLU A 148 -18.73 6.35 -31.35
C GLU A 148 -18.67 5.17 -32.33
N MET A 149 -18.90 3.94 -31.84
CA MET A 149 -18.77 2.67 -32.58
C MET A 149 -17.43 2.53 -33.33
N LYS A 150 -16.33 2.94 -32.69
CA LYS A 150 -14.99 2.90 -33.29
C LYS A 150 -13.95 2.36 -32.32
N ASN A 151 -12.96 1.66 -32.85
CA ASN A 151 -11.78 1.24 -32.09
C ASN A 151 -10.89 2.47 -31.86
N LYS A 152 -10.73 2.88 -30.60
CA LYS A 152 -9.80 3.95 -30.22
C LYS A 152 -8.56 3.34 -29.60
N ARG A 153 -7.40 3.89 -29.97
CA ARG A 153 -6.13 3.56 -29.34
C ARG A 153 -6.04 4.32 -28.03
N THR A 154 -6.32 3.66 -26.91
CA THR A 154 -6.14 4.26 -25.59
C THR A 154 -4.74 3.91 -25.08
N LEU A 155 -3.88 4.91 -24.93
CA LEU A 155 -2.49 4.75 -24.51
C LEU A 155 -2.43 4.06 -23.13
N TRP A 156 -1.59 3.03 -23.00
CA TRP A 156 -1.32 2.36 -21.72
C TRP A 156 -0.83 3.36 -20.66
N SER A 157 -0.10 4.40 -21.08
CA SER A 157 0.29 5.52 -20.20
C SER A 157 -0.89 6.21 -19.50
N LYS A 158 -2.04 6.39 -20.17
CA LYS A 158 -3.23 7.01 -19.56
C LYS A 158 -3.93 6.09 -18.57
N ILE A 159 -3.92 4.79 -18.84
CA ILE A 159 -4.46 3.77 -17.92
C ILE A 159 -3.57 3.68 -16.68
N LYS A 160 -2.25 3.67 -16.87
CA LYS A 160 -1.26 3.76 -15.78
C LYS A 160 -1.41 5.04 -14.97
N GLU A 161 -1.62 6.18 -15.61
CA GLU A 161 -1.84 7.47 -14.94
C GLU A 161 -3.13 7.43 -14.11
N ALA A 162 -4.23 6.93 -14.66
CA ALA A 162 -5.50 6.82 -13.95
C ALA A 162 -5.46 5.81 -12.78
N ILE A 163 -4.90 4.62 -13.01
CA ILE A 163 -4.75 3.60 -11.96
C ILE A 163 -3.73 4.05 -10.90
N GLY A 164 -2.61 4.63 -11.35
CA GLY A 164 -1.58 5.20 -10.48
C GLY A 164 -2.12 6.31 -9.58
N ALA A 165 -2.96 7.20 -10.11
CA ALA A 165 -3.63 8.23 -9.32
C ALA A 165 -4.62 7.65 -8.29
N VAL A 166 -5.34 6.59 -8.64
CA VAL A 166 -6.30 5.92 -7.74
C VAL A 166 -5.59 5.16 -6.60
N PHE A 167 -4.46 4.51 -6.87
CA PHE A 167 -3.66 3.86 -5.82
C PHE A 167 -2.80 4.86 -5.02
N ALA A 168 -2.32 5.95 -5.63
CA ALA A 168 -1.59 7.00 -4.93
C ALA A 168 -2.49 7.79 -3.96
N ALA A 169 -3.78 7.98 -4.29
CA ALA A 169 -4.73 8.68 -3.42
C ALA A 169 -5.28 7.83 -2.27
N GLY A 170 -4.99 6.52 -2.23
CA GLY A 170 -5.66 5.56 -1.35
C GLY A 170 -4.76 4.66 -0.49
N THR A 171 -3.45 4.93 -0.40
CA THR A 171 -2.52 4.09 0.37
C THR A 171 -2.05 4.81 1.63
N VAL A 172 -1.96 4.09 2.75
CA VAL A 172 -1.48 4.53 4.08
C VAL A 172 -0.42 5.67 4.02
N GLY A 173 -0.79 6.91 4.37
CA GLY A 173 0.18 7.96 4.74
C GLY A 173 0.42 9.12 3.76
N ASP A 174 -0.52 10.04 3.59
CA ASP A 174 -0.26 11.34 2.93
C ASP A 174 0.91 12.10 3.59
N LYS A 175 1.09 11.91 4.89
CA LYS A 175 2.13 12.60 5.67
C LYS A 175 3.45 11.82 5.78
N TYR A 176 3.45 10.49 5.72
CA TYR A 176 4.63 9.69 6.01
C TYR A 176 4.81 8.48 5.09
N THR A 177 6.05 8.20 4.70
CA THR A 177 6.47 7.01 3.95
C THR A 177 7.29 6.08 4.84
N ILE A 178 7.01 4.78 4.79
CA ILE A 178 7.80 3.75 5.48
C ILE A 178 8.71 3.06 4.46
N SER A 179 10.01 2.97 4.75
CA SER A 179 10.97 2.18 3.95
C SER A 179 11.59 1.06 4.79
N LEU A 180 11.72 -0.11 4.17
CA LEU A 180 12.49 -1.25 4.69
C LEU A 180 13.69 -1.45 3.77
N GLU A 181 14.89 -1.29 4.29
CA GLU A 181 16.16 -1.41 3.60
C GLU A 181 16.92 -2.58 4.24
N PRO A 182 16.75 -3.81 3.74
CA PRO A 182 17.36 -5.01 4.35
C PRO A 182 18.89 -4.96 4.30
N GLY A 183 19.45 -4.22 3.34
CA GLY A 183 20.86 -3.85 3.24
C GLY A 183 20.97 -2.45 2.62
N THR A 184 21.91 -1.64 3.10
CA THR A 184 22.39 -0.46 2.37
C THR A 184 23.19 -0.89 1.13
N ALA A 185 23.49 0.04 0.21
CA ALA A 185 24.17 -0.30 -1.06
C ALA A 185 25.55 -0.98 -0.88
N ASP A 186 26.17 -0.77 0.28
CA ASP A 186 27.43 -1.34 0.74
C ASP A 186 27.23 -2.55 1.69
N ASN A 187 25.99 -2.98 1.94
CA ASN A 187 25.60 -4.03 2.90
C ASN A 187 26.08 -3.80 4.33
N THR A 188 26.37 -2.54 4.71
CA THR A 188 26.87 -2.20 6.04
C THR A 188 25.75 -1.97 7.06
N ALA A 189 24.49 -1.89 6.64
CA ALA A 189 23.38 -1.64 7.54
C ALA A 189 22.03 -2.25 7.10
N SER A 190 21.21 -2.62 8.09
CA SER A 190 19.79 -2.95 7.92
C SER A 190 18.93 -1.91 8.61
N ILE A 191 17.98 -1.31 7.89
CA ILE A 191 17.31 -0.07 8.32
C ILE A 191 15.81 -0.12 8.05
N ILE A 192 15.03 0.32 9.04
CA ILE A 192 13.62 0.69 8.89
C ILE A 192 13.51 2.20 9.13
N ARG A 193 12.87 2.93 8.21
CA ARG A 193 12.63 4.37 8.35
C ARG A 193 11.17 4.70 8.19
N ILE A 194 10.71 5.67 8.97
CA ILE A 194 9.48 6.41 8.73
C ILE A 194 9.88 7.85 8.41
N LYS A 195 9.63 8.31 7.18
CA LYS A 195 9.99 9.64 6.68
C LYS A 195 8.75 10.49 6.51
N GLU A 196 8.83 11.77 6.82
CA GLU A 196 7.78 12.72 6.47
C GLU A 196 7.86 13.07 4.98
N ASN A 197 6.75 12.92 4.25
CA ASN A 197 6.73 13.09 2.80
C ASN A 197 7.05 14.54 2.38
N ALA A 198 6.51 15.52 3.12
CA ALA A 198 6.68 16.93 2.81
C ALA A 198 8.14 17.41 2.94
N THR A 199 8.93 16.82 3.84
CA THR A 199 10.29 17.26 4.14
C THR A 199 11.37 16.26 3.74
N GLY A 200 11.00 15.00 3.50
CA GLY A 200 11.94 13.88 3.33
C GLY A 200 12.67 13.46 4.61
N ASN A 201 12.46 14.17 5.72
CA ASN A 201 13.19 13.94 6.97
C ASN A 201 12.69 12.68 7.66
N THR A 202 13.62 11.89 8.20
CA THR A 202 13.28 10.71 9.00
C THR A 202 12.72 11.14 10.35
N ARG A 203 11.63 10.53 10.79
CA ARG A 203 10.99 10.73 12.10
C ARG A 203 11.26 9.58 13.04
N VAL A 204 11.23 8.36 12.50
CA VAL A 204 11.56 7.14 13.23
C VAL A 204 12.63 6.40 12.44
N LEU A 205 13.70 6.02 13.12
CA LEU A 205 14.77 5.20 12.58
C LEU A 205 14.96 4.00 13.50
N ILE A 206 14.95 2.80 12.93
CA ILE A 206 15.42 1.58 13.59
C ILE A 206 16.54 1.06 12.69
N ALA A 207 17.74 0.90 13.22
CA ALA A 207 18.89 0.58 12.40
C ALA A 207 19.89 -0.29 13.17
N ALA A 208 20.43 -1.29 12.48
CA ALA A 208 21.63 -2.00 12.87
C ALA A 208 22.69 -1.71 11.81
N ASN A 209 23.73 -0.95 12.19
CA ASN A 209 24.76 -0.49 11.28
C ASN A 209 26.13 -1.00 11.74
N THR A 210 26.96 -1.42 10.81
CA THR A 210 28.40 -1.50 10.98
C THR A 210 28.97 -0.17 10.50
N ALA A 211 29.37 0.72 11.41
CA ALA A 211 30.06 1.95 11.00
C ALA A 211 31.48 1.61 10.52
N ASP A 212 32.00 2.40 9.58
CA ASP A 212 33.38 2.31 9.11
C ASP A 212 34.36 2.23 10.29
N GLY A 213 35.18 1.17 10.32
CA GLY A 213 36.16 0.94 11.40
C GLY A 213 35.73 0.01 12.54
N ASN A 214 34.84 -0.96 12.29
CA ASN A 214 34.43 -2.04 13.22
C ASN A 214 33.55 -1.59 14.42
N ASN A 215 32.92 -0.42 14.34
CA ASN A 215 32.00 0.03 15.38
C ASN A 215 30.55 -0.28 14.97
N GLU A 216 30.01 -1.37 15.48
CA GLU A 216 28.60 -1.70 15.32
C GLU A 216 27.75 -0.78 16.20
N VAL A 217 26.69 -0.22 15.61
CA VAL A 217 25.72 0.66 16.24
C VAL A 217 24.33 0.10 15.98
N SER A 218 23.68 -0.41 17.02
CA SER A 218 22.26 -0.71 17.01
C SER A 218 21.49 0.43 17.64
N GLN A 219 20.50 0.99 16.94
CA GLN A 219 19.78 2.16 17.41
C GLN A 219 18.30 2.19 17.07
N ILE A 220 17.54 2.81 17.98
CA ILE A 220 16.17 3.27 17.77
C ILE A 220 16.14 4.76 18.08
N VAL A 221 15.68 5.56 17.12
CA VAL A 221 15.71 7.03 17.23
C VAL A 221 14.37 7.63 16.83
N LEU A 222 13.85 8.49 17.69
CA LEU A 222 12.72 9.39 17.41
C LEU A 222 13.24 10.80 17.19
N ARG A 223 12.74 11.47 16.15
CA ARG A 223 13.18 12.81 15.71
C ARG A 223 11.98 13.76 15.61
N ASP A 224 12.23 15.03 15.86
CA ASP A 224 11.19 16.08 15.98
C ASP A 224 10.76 16.74 14.67
N GLY A 225 11.46 16.50 13.57
CA GLY A 225 11.44 17.51 12.51
C GLY A 225 12.70 17.46 11.66
N THR A 226 13.79 17.42 12.39
CA THR A 226 15.16 17.52 11.91
C THR A 226 15.83 16.14 11.85
N ASN A 227 17.07 16.07 11.35
CA ASN A 227 17.87 14.84 11.41
C ASN A 227 18.51 14.59 12.80
N VAL A 228 18.12 15.35 13.83
CA VAL A 228 18.62 15.22 15.19
C VAL A 228 17.70 14.30 16.01
N GLY A 229 18.29 13.31 16.68
CA GLY A 229 17.56 12.38 17.55
C GLY A 229 17.18 13.02 18.89
N LYS A 230 15.90 13.05 19.22
CA LYS A 230 15.40 13.57 20.51
C LYS A 230 15.24 12.47 21.55
N VAL A 231 14.81 11.28 21.14
CA VAL A 231 14.82 10.09 21.99
C VAL A 231 15.62 9.03 21.28
N ASN A 232 16.66 8.52 21.94
CA ASN A 232 17.61 7.59 21.36
C ASN A 232 17.81 6.42 22.30
N ILE A 233 17.71 5.20 21.77
CA ILE A 233 18.21 3.98 22.39
C ILE A 233 19.36 3.51 21.50
N GLN A 234 20.56 3.41 22.04
CA GLN A 234 21.76 3.13 21.26
C GLN A 234 22.67 2.15 21.98
N CYS A 235 23.22 1.20 21.23
CA CYS A 235 24.30 0.34 21.66
C CYS A 235 25.43 0.40 20.64
N ASN A 236 26.60 0.87 21.07
CA ASN A 236 27.78 1.04 20.22
C ASN A 236 28.89 0.09 20.68
N THR A 237 29.72 -0.44 19.77
CA THR A 237 30.90 -1.27 20.13
C THR A 237 31.89 -0.50 21.01
N ALA A 238 32.18 0.76 20.67
CA ALA A 238 32.96 1.69 21.48
C ALA A 238 32.12 2.93 21.86
N GLY A 239 32.14 3.31 23.13
CA GLY A 239 31.45 4.51 23.63
C GLY A 239 30.07 4.25 24.25
N ALA A 240 29.23 5.29 24.22
CA ALA A 240 28.06 5.39 25.08
C ALA A 240 26.93 4.42 24.68
N LYS A 241 26.60 3.50 25.58
CA LYS A 241 25.50 2.53 25.46
C LYS A 241 24.35 2.96 26.37
N GLY A 242 23.12 3.01 25.88
CA GLY A 242 21.93 3.24 26.70
C GLY A 242 20.86 4.13 26.06
N ILE A 243 20.11 4.85 26.89
CA ILE A 243 18.94 5.65 26.53
C ILE A 243 19.22 7.12 26.80
N ARG A 244 18.87 8.00 25.84
CA ARG A 244 19.04 9.45 25.96
C ARG A 244 17.79 10.19 25.52
N ILE A 245 17.45 11.23 26.27
CA ILE A 245 16.40 12.20 25.91
C ILE A 245 17.03 13.58 25.82
N THR A 246 16.91 14.18 24.64
CA THR A 246 17.46 15.49 24.28
C THR A 246 16.30 16.44 23.99
N ASP A 247 16.40 17.67 24.47
CA ASP A 247 15.35 18.67 24.28
C ASP A 247 15.44 19.42 22.93
N GLY A 248 14.58 20.42 22.73
CA GLY A 248 14.54 21.24 21.53
C GLY A 248 15.83 22.02 21.25
N ASN A 249 16.60 22.33 22.30
CA ASN A 249 17.86 23.08 22.23
C ASN A 249 19.09 22.17 22.04
N ASN A 250 18.88 20.87 21.83
CA ASN A 250 19.93 19.86 21.69
C ASN A 250 20.74 19.62 22.98
N VAL A 251 20.15 19.85 24.15
CA VAL A 251 20.75 19.53 25.44
C VAL A 251 20.21 18.19 25.95
N GLU A 252 21.11 17.29 26.35
CA GLU A 252 20.73 16.02 26.99
C GLU A 252 20.13 16.30 28.38
N ARG A 253 18.88 15.88 28.59
CA ARG A 253 18.15 16.08 29.86
C ARG A 253 18.17 14.84 30.72
N ILE A 254 18.03 13.68 30.11
CA ILE A 254 17.94 12.39 30.82
C ILE A 254 18.82 11.39 30.08
N LYS A 255 19.65 10.68 30.84
CA LYS A 255 20.56 9.67 30.32
C LYS A 255 20.60 8.47 31.24
N LEU A 256 20.34 7.30 30.67
CA LEU A 256 20.65 6.00 31.27
C LEU A 256 21.79 5.43 30.44
N HIS A 257 22.98 5.27 31.01
CA HIS A 257 24.09 4.79 30.22
C HIS A 257 25.08 3.94 30.99
N HIS A 258 25.73 3.03 30.27
CA HIS A 258 26.90 2.32 30.75
C HIS A 258 28.17 3.03 30.27
N THR A 259 29.10 3.29 31.20
CA THR A 259 30.47 3.73 30.90
C THR A 259 31.46 2.58 31.03
N THR A 260 32.27 2.36 29.99
CA THR A 260 33.36 1.36 30.03
C THR A 260 34.43 1.73 31.06
N THR A 261 34.63 3.03 31.30
CA THR A 261 35.42 3.52 32.43
C THR A 261 34.66 3.25 33.72
N GLY A 262 35.14 2.26 34.49
CA GLY A 262 34.57 1.90 35.80
C GLY A 262 33.43 0.87 35.76
N ASP A 263 32.99 0.44 34.58
CA ASP A 263 31.93 -0.57 34.36
C ASP A 263 30.66 -0.29 35.18
N LYS A 264 30.12 0.94 35.03
CA LYS A 264 28.96 1.40 35.80
C LYS A 264 27.79 1.74 34.89
N CYS A 265 26.60 1.38 35.34
CA CYS A 265 25.35 1.95 34.85
C CYS A 265 25.03 3.22 35.65
N ILE A 266 24.82 4.32 34.95
CA ILE A 266 24.58 5.64 35.54
C ILE A 266 23.24 6.17 35.01
N PHE A 267 22.42 6.69 35.93
CA PHE A 267 21.25 7.51 35.62
C PHE A 267 21.57 8.98 35.93
N GLU A 268 21.56 9.83 34.90
CA GLU A 268 21.82 11.26 35.01
C GLU A 268 20.57 12.05 34.61
N ILE A 269 20.27 13.10 35.38
CA ILE A 269 19.29 14.12 35.03
C ILE A 269 20.01 15.47 35.07
N LYS A 270 19.83 16.28 34.03
CA LYS A 270 20.50 17.57 33.87
C LYS A 270 19.50 18.73 33.85
N ASP A 271 19.91 19.86 34.42
CA ASP A 271 19.17 21.12 34.41
C ASP A 271 19.10 21.73 33.00
N ALA A 272 18.43 22.88 32.85
CA ALA A 272 18.26 23.58 31.58
C ALA A 272 19.58 23.96 30.87
N SER A 273 20.66 24.11 31.62
CA SER A 273 21.99 24.47 31.16
C SER A 273 22.88 23.24 30.87
N GLY A 274 22.39 22.03 31.15
CA GLY A 274 23.13 20.77 30.94
C GLY A 274 23.99 20.36 32.15
N ASN A 275 23.86 21.06 33.29
CA ASN A 275 24.56 20.68 34.52
C ASN A 275 23.82 19.53 35.21
N ASP A 276 24.53 18.66 35.91
CA ASP A 276 23.88 17.63 36.71
C ASP A 276 22.98 18.25 37.78
N ILE A 277 21.77 17.72 37.90
CA ILE A 277 20.88 18.08 38.99
C ILE A 277 21.47 17.50 40.27
N THR A 278 22.08 18.37 41.07
CA THR A 278 22.69 17.98 42.34
C THR A 278 21.60 17.65 43.37
N ARG A 279 21.99 16.95 44.45
CA ARG A 279 21.10 16.73 45.61
C ARG A 279 20.53 18.02 46.18
N GLN A 280 21.25 19.13 46.05
CA GLN A 280 20.82 20.44 46.50
C GLN A 280 19.65 20.97 45.66
N VAL A 281 19.70 20.78 44.33
CA VAL A 281 18.64 21.23 43.40
C VAL A 281 17.33 20.47 43.61
N ILE A 282 17.38 19.19 44.02
CA ILE A 282 16.18 18.40 44.35
C ILE A 282 15.74 18.52 45.83
N GLY A 283 16.36 19.42 46.60
CA GLY A 283 16.03 19.61 48.03
C GLY A 283 16.39 18.43 48.95
N ALA A 284 17.20 17.48 48.45
CA ALA A 284 17.62 16.28 49.19
C ALA A 284 18.92 16.46 49.98
N ALA A 285 19.51 17.66 49.94
CA ALA A 285 20.63 18.07 50.78
C ALA A 285 20.22 19.32 51.57
N PRO A 286 20.65 19.46 52.83
CA PRO A 286 20.40 20.67 53.60
C PRO A 286 21.11 21.86 52.95
N ALA A 287 20.52 23.05 53.07
CA ALA A 287 21.19 24.29 52.71
C ALA A 287 22.42 24.48 53.60
N LEU A 288 23.55 24.86 53.02
CA LEU A 288 24.77 25.13 53.79
C LEU A 288 24.93 26.64 53.98
N SER A 289 25.10 27.07 55.23
CA SER A 289 25.41 28.44 55.61
C SER A 289 26.72 28.48 56.38
N ALA A 290 27.53 29.51 56.11
CA ALA A 290 28.84 29.69 56.75
C ALA A 290 28.93 31.03 57.49
N PRO A 291 28.20 31.22 58.61
CA PRO A 291 28.22 32.49 59.34
C PRO A 291 29.63 32.81 59.86
N ALA A 292 29.92 34.11 59.99
CA ALA A 292 31.09 34.57 60.73
C ALA A 292 30.86 34.39 62.25
N GLY A 293 31.94 34.17 62.99
CA GLY A 293 31.94 34.15 64.45
C GLY A 293 31.90 35.55 65.09
N GLY A 294 32.46 35.68 66.30
CA GLY A 294 32.34 36.87 67.13
C GLY A 294 30.94 36.99 67.74
N THR A 295 30.34 38.18 67.63
CA THR A 295 28.95 38.42 68.02
C THR A 295 28.03 38.17 66.83
N ALA A 296 27.29 37.07 66.86
CA ALA A 296 26.42 36.62 65.79
C ALA A 296 24.95 36.64 66.23
N SER A 297 24.09 37.22 65.38
CA SER A 297 22.63 37.07 65.46
C SER A 297 22.17 36.24 64.27
N LEU A 298 21.70 35.03 64.53
CA LEU A 298 21.38 34.04 63.49
C LEU A 298 19.89 33.73 63.50
N THR A 299 19.22 34.07 62.40
CA THR A 299 17.87 33.54 62.11
C THR A 299 18.01 32.18 61.46
N LEU A 300 17.45 31.16 62.11
CA LEU A 300 17.49 29.79 61.62
C LEU A 300 16.49 29.60 60.48
N ALA A 301 16.80 28.67 59.59
CA ALA A 301 15.96 28.25 58.49
C ALA A 301 15.81 26.72 58.54
N ASP A 302 14.68 26.22 58.04
CA ASP A 302 14.45 24.79 57.91
C ASP A 302 15.47 24.14 56.95
N ASN A 303 15.77 22.87 57.19
CA ASN A 303 16.70 22.04 56.45
C ASN A 303 18.05 22.74 56.17
N THR A 304 18.63 23.40 57.18
CA THR A 304 19.87 24.18 57.03
C THR A 304 20.97 23.71 57.99
N GLU A 305 22.19 23.55 57.48
CA GLU A 305 23.42 23.35 58.24
C GLU A 305 24.21 24.66 58.35
N TYR A 306 24.53 25.09 59.57
CA TYR A 306 25.34 26.27 59.84
C TYR A 306 26.73 25.86 60.34
N ARG A 307 27.77 26.27 59.61
CA ARG A 307 29.17 26.00 59.96
C ARG A 307 29.90 27.31 60.18
N PHE A 308 30.06 27.70 61.44
CA PHE A 308 30.73 28.96 61.76
C PHE A 308 32.19 28.93 61.33
N THR A 309 32.63 30.00 60.68
CA THR A 309 33.97 30.11 60.08
C THR A 309 35.03 30.61 61.05
N SER A 310 34.61 31.18 62.20
CA SER A 310 35.51 31.66 63.26
C SER A 310 34.85 31.52 64.63
N ALA A 311 35.66 31.69 65.69
CA ALA A 311 35.20 31.49 67.06
C ALA A 311 34.07 32.46 67.44
N VAL A 312 33.03 31.96 68.08
CA VAL A 312 31.82 32.68 68.47
C VAL A 312 31.94 33.15 69.91
N THR A 313 31.76 34.44 70.16
CA THR A 313 31.78 35.04 71.51
C THR A 313 30.38 35.35 72.04
N SER A 314 29.43 35.58 71.14
CA SER A 314 28.00 35.66 71.47
C SER A 314 27.18 35.14 70.31
N LEU A 315 26.18 34.30 70.59
CA LEU A 315 25.28 33.72 69.60
C LEU A 315 23.83 33.94 70.04
N THR A 316 23.11 34.80 69.34
CA THR A 316 21.66 34.96 69.54
C THR A 316 20.93 34.21 68.43
N LEU A 317 20.11 33.23 68.80
CA LEU A 317 19.33 32.43 67.85
C LEU A 317 17.91 32.96 67.76
N THR A 318 17.35 33.00 66.55
CA THR A 318 15.93 33.25 66.30
C THR A 318 15.36 32.06 65.55
N PHE A 319 14.33 31.42 66.11
CA PHE A 319 13.66 30.27 65.49
C PHE A 319 12.65 30.75 64.44
N PRO A 320 12.56 30.10 63.28
CA PRO A 320 11.50 30.38 62.32
C PRO A 320 10.14 29.93 62.89
N SER A 321 9.06 30.48 62.33
CA SER A 321 7.71 30.00 62.62
C SER A 321 7.45 28.66 61.95
N GLY A 322 6.70 27.77 62.62
CA GLY A 322 6.32 26.47 62.07
C GLY A 322 7.34 25.37 62.35
N ASN A 323 7.24 24.27 61.61
CA ASN A 323 8.15 23.14 61.77
C ASN A 323 9.48 23.43 61.07
N PHE A 324 10.58 23.07 61.71
CA PHE A 324 11.91 23.22 61.13
C PHE A 324 12.91 22.24 61.74
N ASP A 325 13.92 21.87 60.97
CA ASP A 325 15.07 21.09 61.42
C ASP A 325 16.37 21.76 60.93
N CYS A 326 17.33 21.96 61.83
CA CYS A 326 18.62 22.52 61.46
C CYS A 326 19.73 21.98 62.36
N TRP A 327 20.96 22.12 61.87
CA TRP A 327 22.15 21.73 62.59
C TRP A 327 23.19 22.85 62.56
N LEU A 328 23.89 23.06 63.67
CA LEU A 328 24.91 24.07 63.83
C LEU A 328 26.20 23.43 64.34
N LYS A 329 27.33 23.88 63.79
CA LYS A 329 28.66 23.66 64.35
C LYS A 329 29.36 24.99 64.56
N PHE A 330 29.82 25.19 65.79
CA PHE A 330 30.57 26.39 66.16
C PHE A 330 31.62 26.08 67.22
N THR A 331 32.69 26.86 67.19
CA THR A 331 33.71 26.89 68.24
C THR A 331 33.49 28.14 69.07
N THR A 332 33.46 28.01 70.39
CA THR A 332 33.35 29.15 71.30
C THR A 332 34.67 29.90 71.41
N GLY A 333 34.61 31.22 71.60
CA GLY A 333 35.77 32.06 71.86
C GLY A 333 36.24 31.93 73.32
N SER A 334 37.06 32.90 73.75
CA SER A 334 37.54 33.00 75.14
C SER A 334 36.43 33.24 76.17
N SER A 335 35.27 33.69 75.70
CA SER A 335 34.00 33.75 76.42
C SER A 335 32.88 33.42 75.43
N ILE A 336 31.74 32.97 75.95
CA ILE A 336 30.57 32.66 75.13
C ILE A 336 29.29 33.04 75.86
N THR A 337 28.34 33.59 75.12
CA THR A 337 26.94 33.69 75.55
C THR A 337 26.06 33.20 74.41
N VAL A 338 25.33 32.10 74.62
CA VAL A 338 24.34 31.60 73.65
C VAL A 338 22.95 31.91 74.18
N THR A 339 22.17 32.66 73.41
CA THR A 339 20.82 33.09 73.75
C THR A 339 19.82 32.39 72.84
N PHE A 340 18.93 31.62 73.45
CA PHE A 340 17.81 30.96 72.76
C PHE A 340 16.53 31.80 72.87
N PRO A 341 15.59 31.68 71.91
CA PRO A 341 14.27 32.27 72.02
C PRO A 341 13.51 31.84 73.29
N SER A 342 12.55 32.66 73.72
CA SER A 342 11.64 32.26 74.79
C SER A 342 10.82 31.03 74.39
N GLY A 343 10.68 30.06 75.31
CA GLY A 343 9.91 28.84 75.08
C GLY A 343 10.70 27.71 74.42
N THR A 344 12.01 27.87 74.21
CA THR A 344 12.90 26.79 73.79
C THR A 344 12.83 25.61 74.76
N LYS A 345 12.76 24.40 74.21
CA LYS A 345 12.79 23.14 74.95
C LYS A 345 14.14 22.46 74.73
N TYR A 346 14.49 21.54 75.63
CA TYR A 346 15.78 20.86 75.57
C TYR A 346 15.62 19.36 75.72
N ALA A 347 16.25 18.60 74.82
CA ALA A 347 16.40 17.15 74.95
C ALA A 347 17.72 16.88 75.68
N GLY A 348 17.65 16.40 76.93
CA GLY A 348 18.83 16.18 77.78
C GLY A 348 19.19 17.34 78.72
N GLY A 349 18.36 18.39 78.78
CA GLY A 349 18.56 19.57 79.64
C GLY A 349 19.18 20.76 78.90
N ALA A 350 19.13 21.94 79.53
CA ALA A 350 19.65 23.17 78.93
C ALA A 350 21.18 23.07 78.70
N PRO A 351 21.69 23.31 77.48
CA PRO A 351 23.12 23.22 77.19
C PRO A 351 23.93 24.26 77.97
N THR A 352 25.10 23.85 78.43
CA THR A 352 26.14 24.74 78.97
C THR A 352 27.31 24.82 77.99
N PHE A 353 27.87 26.01 77.84
CA PHE A 353 28.97 26.26 76.91
C PHE A 353 30.22 26.73 77.66
N GLU A 354 31.33 26.07 77.39
CA GLU A 354 32.64 26.44 77.89
C GLU A 354 33.42 27.22 76.83
N ALA A 355 34.42 28.00 77.26
CA ALA A 355 35.29 28.74 76.36
C ALA A 355 36.20 27.81 75.54
N SER A 356 36.51 28.20 74.31
CA SER A 356 37.44 27.50 73.42
C SER A 356 37.09 26.04 73.10
N LYS A 357 35.79 25.67 73.16
CA LYS A 357 35.28 24.33 72.85
C LYS A 357 34.45 24.34 71.58
N THR A 358 34.42 23.21 70.88
CA THR A 358 33.57 23.06 69.68
C THR A 358 32.30 22.33 70.07
N TYR A 359 31.17 22.81 69.59
CA TYR A 359 29.86 22.22 69.83
C TYR A 359 29.17 21.90 68.51
N GLU A 360 28.41 20.80 68.53
CA GLU A 360 27.43 20.46 67.52
C GLU A 360 26.04 20.47 68.15
N MET A 361 25.11 21.17 67.49
CA MET A 361 23.78 21.44 67.99
C MET A 361 22.75 21.12 66.91
N SER A 362 21.78 20.28 67.24
CA SER A 362 20.60 20.04 66.40
C SER A 362 19.39 20.70 67.05
N ILE A 363 18.57 21.36 66.24
CA ILE A 363 17.36 22.02 66.68
C ILE A 363 16.22 21.59 65.77
N LYS A 364 15.22 20.94 66.37
CA LYS A 364 14.03 20.47 65.68
C LYS A 364 12.77 20.96 66.36
N ASP A 365 11.95 21.72 65.64
CA ASP A 365 10.68 22.27 66.12
C ASP A 365 10.80 22.98 67.49
N GLY A 366 11.90 23.73 67.64
CA GLY A 366 12.23 24.46 68.87
C GLY A 366 12.79 23.64 70.04
N VAL A 367 13.05 22.34 69.82
CA VAL A 367 13.73 21.45 70.76
C VAL A 367 15.22 21.40 70.40
N VAL A 368 16.07 21.76 71.36
CA VAL A 368 17.53 21.79 71.19
C VAL A 368 18.16 20.57 71.82
N ILE A 369 19.08 19.93 71.10
CA ILE A 369 20.10 19.03 71.64
C ILE A 369 21.47 19.58 71.23
N CYS A 370 22.40 19.62 72.17
CA CYS A 370 23.73 20.15 71.93
C CYS A 370 24.75 19.34 72.72
N ALA A 371 25.88 19.04 72.09
CA ALA A 371 26.98 18.33 72.70
C ALA A 371 28.32 18.99 72.35
N GLU A 372 29.27 18.93 73.28
CA GLU A 372 30.67 19.23 72.98
C GLU A 372 31.23 18.16 72.05
N VAL A 373 31.96 18.57 71.02
CA VAL A 373 32.76 17.68 70.19
C VAL A 373 34.07 17.40 70.95
N THR A 374 34.11 16.30 71.68
CA THR A 374 35.34 15.78 72.27
C THR A 374 36.05 14.91 71.22
N THR A 375 37.34 15.14 70.98
CA THR A 375 38.16 14.15 70.27
C THR A 375 38.27 12.90 71.14
N GLU A 376 38.00 11.73 70.57
CA GLU A 376 38.25 10.42 71.22
C GLU A 376 39.71 10.25 71.64
#